data_AF-A0A951LZ28-F1
#
_entry.id   AF-A0A951LZ28-F1
#
_cell.length_a   1.000
_cell.length_b   1.000
_cell.length_c   1.000
_cell.angle_alpha   90.00
_cell.angle_beta   90.00
_cell.angle_gamma   90.00
#
_symmetry.space_group_name_H-M   'P 1'
#
loop_
_entity.id
_entity.type
_entity.pdbx_description
1 polymer ?
#
loop_
_entity_poly.entity_id
_entity_poly.type
_entity_poly.pdbx_seq_one_letter_code
_entity_poly.pdbx_strand_id
1 'polypeptide(L)'
;MRNFSMFEQAHKIIEAAEIQDLGFVSNVSRRDFDERQSFAFRAPSPVIEYLTLLIENRLLLRTNRTGRVYAGFDRLSRLEPVIERYLRIADLSERVYVFGAADWPPPRHPNMKLIETEAADGAGREWFVLVDSSTLRVALIARAEDETEAHGSEARTWRAIKSSDPAIVTELANYAEGLIDTSLAA
;
A
#
# COMPACT_ATOMS: atom_id res chain seq x y z
N MET A 1 -13.88 -13.09 -9.52
CA MET A 1 -14.03 -12.82 -8.07
C MET A 1 -14.54 -11.39 -7.88
N ARG A 2 -14.73 -10.88 -6.64
CA ARG A 2 -15.07 -9.46 -6.40
C ARG A 2 -13.97 -8.56 -6.96
N ASN A 3 -14.32 -7.47 -7.66
CA ASN A 3 -13.38 -6.41 -8.03
C ASN A 3 -12.86 -5.74 -6.75
N PHE A 4 -11.69 -6.17 -6.27
CA PHE A 4 -11.03 -5.55 -5.13
C PHE A 4 -10.32 -4.27 -5.57
N SER A 5 -10.50 -3.23 -4.77
CA SER A 5 -9.76 -2.00 -4.94
C SER A 5 -9.56 -1.34 -3.58
N MET A 6 -8.32 -1.32 -3.13
CA MET A 6 -7.94 -0.65 -1.90
C MET A 6 -8.05 0.87 -2.07
N PHE A 7 -7.76 1.37 -3.27
CA PHE A 7 -7.87 2.80 -3.56
C PHE A 7 -9.32 3.28 -3.57
N GLU A 8 -10.27 2.58 -4.22
CA GLU A 8 -11.70 2.94 -4.16
C GLU A 8 -12.21 2.97 -2.72
N GLN A 9 -11.81 1.97 -1.92
CA GLN A 9 -12.25 1.91 -0.53
C GLN A 9 -11.68 3.09 0.28
N ALA A 10 -10.39 3.39 0.13
CA ALA A 10 -9.77 4.54 0.79
C ALA A 10 -10.39 5.85 0.33
N HIS A 11 -10.63 6.03 -0.96
CA HIS A 11 -11.21 7.24 -1.52
C HIS A 11 -12.63 7.49 -0.97
N LYS A 12 -13.48 6.45 -0.85
CA LYS A 12 -14.81 6.56 -0.20
C LYS A 12 -14.73 6.99 1.26
N ILE A 13 -13.82 6.41 2.04
CA ILE A 13 -13.62 6.77 3.45
C ILE A 13 -13.18 8.23 3.57
N ILE A 14 -12.37 8.70 2.62
CA ILE A 14 -11.76 10.03 2.65
C ILE A 14 -12.69 11.13 2.16
N GLU A 15 -13.50 10.87 1.14
CA GLU A 15 -14.56 11.79 0.73
C GLU A 15 -15.54 12.06 1.86
N ALA A 16 -15.81 11.06 2.71
CA ALA A 16 -16.62 11.23 3.90
C ALA A 16 -15.91 12.02 5.04
N ALA A 17 -14.59 12.16 5.00
CA ALA A 17 -13.77 12.69 6.09
C ALA A 17 -13.17 14.09 5.84
N GLU A 18 -13.53 14.77 4.74
CA GLU A 18 -13.04 16.12 4.36
C GLU A 18 -11.51 16.28 4.46
N ILE A 19 -10.75 15.30 3.97
CA ILE A 19 -9.29 15.32 4.08
C ILE A 19 -8.66 16.32 3.10
N GLN A 20 -7.58 16.96 3.56
CA GLN A 20 -6.81 17.92 2.77
C GLN A 20 -6.21 17.27 1.51
N ASP A 21 -6.46 17.89 0.36
CA ASP A 21 -5.76 17.59 -0.91
C ASP A 21 -4.60 18.57 -1.11
N LEU A 22 -3.39 18.03 -1.23
CA LEU A 22 -2.17 18.82 -1.47
C LEU A 22 -1.94 19.12 -2.96
N GLY A 23 -2.79 18.61 -3.85
CA GLY A 23 -2.61 18.73 -5.29
C GLY A 23 -1.40 17.92 -5.78
N PHE A 24 -0.77 18.37 -6.86
CA PHE A 24 0.43 17.73 -7.40
C PHE A 24 1.67 18.16 -6.60
N VAL A 25 2.42 17.19 -6.09
CA VAL A 25 3.63 17.40 -5.28
C VAL A 25 4.82 16.68 -5.91
N SER A 26 5.95 17.37 -5.99
CA SER A 26 7.23 16.78 -6.40
C SER A 26 7.99 16.15 -5.24
N ASN A 27 7.60 16.46 -4.01
CA ASN A 27 8.11 15.85 -2.79
C ASN A 27 7.08 15.96 -1.66
N VAL A 28 7.18 15.06 -0.69
CA VAL A 28 6.53 15.20 0.62
C VAL A 28 7.64 15.06 1.65
N SER A 29 7.84 16.09 2.48
CA SER A 29 8.88 16.05 3.49
C SER A 29 8.58 14.96 4.52
N ARG A 30 9.63 14.35 5.11
CA ARG A 30 9.44 13.40 6.22
C ARG A 30 8.63 14.01 7.36
N ARG A 31 8.80 15.31 7.61
CA ARG A 31 8.06 16.06 8.62
C ARG A 31 6.57 16.13 8.29
N ASP A 32 6.22 16.52 7.06
CA ASP A 32 4.82 16.57 6.61
C ASP A 32 4.16 15.19 6.66
N PHE A 33 4.89 14.15 6.24
CA PHE A 33 4.41 12.78 6.31
C PHE A 33 4.08 12.33 7.76
N ASP A 34 4.79 12.88 8.74
CA ASP A 34 4.65 12.51 10.15
C ASP A 34 3.59 13.34 10.87
N GLU A 35 3.61 14.65 10.66
CA GLU A 35 2.75 15.59 11.36
C GLU A 35 1.33 15.60 10.79
N ARG A 36 1.15 15.41 9.48
CA ARG A 36 -0.17 15.38 8.85
C ARG A 36 -0.79 14.01 9.02
N GLN A 37 -1.89 13.93 9.76
CA GLN A 37 -2.56 12.66 10.01
C GLN A 37 -3.08 12.02 8.72
N SER A 38 -3.88 12.76 7.94
CA SER A 38 -4.45 12.29 6.68
C SER A 38 -4.34 13.36 5.61
N PHE A 39 -3.96 12.98 4.39
CA PHE A 39 -3.93 13.87 3.23
C PHE A 39 -3.96 13.08 1.92
N ALA A 40 -4.57 13.68 0.89
CA ALA A 40 -4.50 13.23 -0.49
C ALA A 40 -3.50 14.07 -1.28
N PHE A 41 -2.92 13.50 -2.33
CA PHE A 41 -1.95 14.18 -3.19
C PHE A 41 -1.80 13.45 -4.52
N ARG A 42 -1.19 14.11 -5.50
CA ARG A 42 -0.70 13.49 -6.75
C ARG A 42 0.81 13.61 -6.82
N ALA A 43 1.49 12.55 -7.23
CA ALA A 43 2.95 12.57 -7.30
C ALA A 43 3.52 11.56 -8.30
N PRO A 44 4.75 11.75 -8.80
CA PRO A 44 5.42 10.74 -9.61
C PRO A 44 5.87 9.54 -8.77
N SER A 45 6.14 8.39 -9.42
CA SER A 45 6.55 7.13 -8.76
C SER A 45 7.64 7.30 -7.68
N PRO A 46 8.73 8.07 -7.87
CA PRO A 46 9.78 8.20 -6.86
C PRO A 46 9.30 8.73 -5.50
N VAL A 47 8.24 9.55 -5.49
CA VAL A 47 7.65 10.05 -4.25
C VAL A 47 6.89 8.93 -3.53
N ILE A 48 6.12 8.12 -4.25
CA ILE A 48 5.37 6.98 -3.68
C ILE A 48 6.33 5.93 -3.12
N GLU A 49 7.40 5.62 -3.86
CA GLU A 49 8.47 4.72 -3.41
C GLU A 49 9.18 5.24 -2.17
N TYR A 50 9.53 6.53 -2.15
CA TYR A 50 10.14 7.17 -0.98
C TYR A 50 9.25 7.09 0.26
N LEU A 51 7.96 7.41 0.13
CA LEU A 51 7.02 7.37 1.25
C LEU A 51 6.74 5.94 1.74
N THR A 52 6.70 4.97 0.81
CA THR A 52 6.63 3.55 1.14
C THR A 52 7.86 3.14 1.96
N LEU A 53 9.05 3.54 1.51
CA LEU A 53 10.30 3.26 2.21
C LEU A 53 10.35 3.90 3.62
N LEU A 54 9.74 5.07 3.82
CA LEU A 54 9.61 5.66 5.16
C LEU A 54 8.79 4.76 6.11
N ILE A 55 7.70 4.16 5.63
CA ILE A 55 6.88 3.23 6.41
C ILE A 55 7.65 1.94 6.69
N GLU A 56 8.26 1.35 5.66
CA GLU A 56 9.02 0.11 5.76
C GLU A 56 10.22 0.23 6.72
N ASN A 57 10.95 1.35 6.64
CA ASN A 57 12.05 1.61 7.58
C ASN A 57 11.55 1.78 9.01
N ARG A 58 10.35 2.32 9.24
CA ARG A 58 9.78 2.39 10.59
C ARG A 58 9.50 1.02 11.16
N LEU A 59 8.96 0.11 10.35
CA LEU A 59 8.75 -1.28 10.76
C LEU A 59 10.06 -1.94 11.17
N LEU A 60 11.10 -1.81 10.33
CA LEU A 60 12.42 -2.41 10.58
C LEU A 60 13.14 -1.85 11.81
N LEU A 61 12.81 -0.63 12.24
CA LEU A 61 13.38 -0.01 13.43
C LEU A 61 12.63 -0.39 14.73
N ARG A 62 11.56 -1.19 14.65
CA ARG A 62 10.85 -1.66 15.85
C ARG A 62 11.55 -2.86 16.47
N THR A 63 11.62 -2.86 17.80
CA THR A 63 12.24 -3.92 18.60
C THR A 63 11.26 -5.01 19.02
N ASN A 64 9.96 -4.71 19.03
CA ASN A 64 8.90 -5.66 19.33
C ASN A 64 8.20 -6.10 18.04
N ARG A 65 7.61 -7.30 18.08
CA ARG A 65 6.81 -7.83 16.97
C ARG A 65 5.70 -6.84 16.64
N THR A 66 5.80 -6.25 15.46
CA THR A 66 4.79 -5.37 14.86
C THR A 66 3.56 -6.18 14.48
N GLY A 67 2.43 -5.50 14.33
CA GLY A 67 1.15 -6.13 14.02
C GLY A 67 1.08 -6.69 12.61
N ARG A 68 -0.02 -6.41 11.91
CA ARG A 68 -0.24 -6.91 10.55
C ARG A 68 0.21 -5.86 9.54
N VAL A 69 0.86 -6.32 8.48
CA VAL A 69 1.29 -5.52 7.34
C VAL A 69 0.60 -6.03 6.10
N TYR A 70 0.08 -5.12 5.28
CA TYR A 70 -0.57 -5.43 4.01
C TYR A 70 0.12 -4.61 2.92
N ALA A 71 0.62 -5.28 1.89
CA ALA A 71 1.28 -4.63 0.77
C ALA A 71 0.66 -5.07 -0.54
N GLY A 72 0.28 -4.12 -1.36
CA GLY A 72 -0.32 -4.36 -2.67
C GLY A 72 0.61 -3.95 -3.78
N PHE A 73 0.84 -4.89 -4.68
CA PHE A 73 1.53 -4.70 -5.94
C PHE A 73 0.59 -5.08 -7.07
N ASP A 74 0.76 -4.44 -8.23
CA ASP A 74 0.06 -4.82 -9.46
C ASP A 74 0.36 -6.29 -9.83
N ARG A 75 1.64 -6.68 -9.73
CA ARG A 75 2.17 -8.00 -10.06
C ARG A 75 3.18 -8.43 -9.01
N LEU A 76 3.22 -9.71 -8.65
CA LEU A 76 4.15 -10.21 -7.63
C LEU A 76 5.62 -10.03 -8.03
N SER A 77 5.96 -10.02 -9.32
CA SER A 77 7.31 -9.70 -9.81
C SER A 77 7.82 -8.33 -9.38
N ARG A 78 6.93 -7.37 -9.06
CA ARG A 78 7.32 -6.05 -8.53
C ARG A 78 7.88 -6.12 -7.11
N LEU A 79 7.64 -7.22 -6.40
CA LEU A 79 8.24 -7.47 -5.09
C LEU A 79 9.71 -7.87 -5.19
N GLU A 80 10.16 -8.43 -6.32
CA GLU A 80 11.51 -8.99 -6.49
C GLU A 80 12.64 -8.02 -6.05
N PRO A 81 12.66 -6.74 -6.44
CA PRO A 81 13.73 -5.82 -6.03
C PRO A 81 13.75 -5.51 -4.52
N VAL A 82 12.66 -5.80 -3.81
CA VAL A 82 12.47 -5.45 -2.40
C VAL A 82 12.19 -6.66 -1.52
N ILE A 83 12.31 -7.88 -2.06
CA ILE A 83 11.90 -9.12 -1.38
C ILE A 83 12.65 -9.32 -0.07
N GLU A 84 13.97 -9.13 -0.05
CA GLU A 84 14.79 -9.25 1.15
C GLU A 84 14.30 -8.32 2.28
N ARG A 85 13.81 -7.13 1.91
CA ARG A 85 13.24 -6.19 2.87
C ARG A 85 11.91 -6.70 3.43
N TYR A 86 11.06 -7.27 2.59
CA TYR A 86 9.78 -7.85 3.02
C TYR A 86 9.95 -9.12 3.86
N LEU A 87 10.95 -9.94 3.58
CA LEU A 87 11.31 -11.08 4.43
C LEU A 87 11.71 -10.61 5.83
N ARG A 88 12.57 -9.58 5.94
CA ARG A 88 12.94 -8.96 7.22
C ARG A 88 11.76 -8.31 7.94
N ILE A 89 10.85 -7.68 7.21
CA ILE A 89 9.61 -7.15 7.80
C ILE A 89 8.77 -8.31 8.36
N ALA A 90 8.71 -9.45 7.65
CA ALA A 90 7.97 -10.62 8.10
C ALA A 90 8.56 -11.28 9.35
N ASP A 91 9.88 -11.24 9.55
CA ASP A 91 10.53 -11.65 10.82
C ASP A 91 10.04 -10.80 12.01
N LEU A 92 9.77 -9.52 11.77
CA LEU A 92 9.39 -8.54 12.77
C LEU A 92 7.87 -8.33 12.88
N SER A 93 7.05 -9.03 12.09
CA SER A 93 5.59 -8.82 12.03
C SER A 93 4.83 -10.06 12.50
N GLU A 94 3.61 -9.87 13.01
CA GLU A 94 2.68 -10.97 13.24
C GLU A 94 2.36 -11.68 11.93
N ARG A 95 2.01 -10.90 10.90
CA ARG A 95 1.80 -11.37 9.53
C ARG A 95 2.03 -10.25 8.52
N VAL A 96 2.56 -10.63 7.36
CA VAL A 96 2.67 -9.80 6.16
C VAL A 96 1.81 -10.44 5.07
N TYR A 97 0.86 -9.69 4.54
CA TYR A 97 0.04 -10.11 3.41
C TYR A 97 0.47 -9.33 2.18
N VAL A 98 0.85 -10.04 1.12
CA VAL A 98 1.27 -9.44 -0.14
C VAL A 98 0.23 -9.75 -1.21
N PHE A 99 -0.39 -8.72 -1.76
CA PHE A 99 -1.41 -8.81 -2.80
C PHE A 99 -0.78 -8.54 -4.16
N GLY A 100 -1.16 -9.32 -5.17
CA GLY A 100 -0.81 -9.04 -6.57
C GLY A 100 -1.08 -10.20 -7.51
N ALA A 101 -1.01 -9.93 -8.82
CA ALA A 101 -1.17 -10.97 -9.83
C ALA A 101 0.01 -11.96 -9.80
N ALA A 102 -0.30 -13.25 -9.86
CA ALA A 102 0.66 -14.35 -9.73
C ALA A 102 1.51 -14.55 -10.99
N ASP A 103 2.50 -13.68 -11.20
CA ASP A 103 3.40 -13.72 -12.35
C ASP A 103 4.85 -14.09 -12.01
N TRP A 104 5.17 -14.16 -10.73
CA TRP A 104 6.46 -14.56 -10.19
C TRP A 104 6.24 -15.26 -8.85
N PRO A 105 6.93 -16.36 -8.53
CA PRO A 105 6.81 -17.06 -7.26
C PRO A 105 7.81 -16.52 -6.22
N PRO A 106 7.41 -15.66 -5.26
CA PRO A 106 8.29 -15.16 -4.22
C PRO A 106 8.74 -16.29 -3.26
N PRO A 107 9.90 -16.14 -2.58
CA PRO A 107 10.31 -17.06 -1.53
C PRO A 107 9.27 -17.13 -0.40
N ARG A 108 9.11 -18.31 0.17
CA ARG A 108 8.17 -18.56 1.26
C ARG A 108 8.74 -18.12 2.59
N HIS A 109 7.89 -17.56 3.45
CA HIS A 109 8.23 -17.22 4.83
C HIS A 109 7.02 -17.49 5.74
N PRO A 110 7.19 -18.05 6.95
CA PRO A 110 6.06 -18.45 7.80
C PRO A 110 5.10 -17.31 8.15
N ASN A 111 5.62 -16.09 8.25
CA ASN A 111 4.83 -14.90 8.53
C ASN A 111 4.43 -14.11 7.28
N MET A 112 4.80 -14.55 6.07
CA MET A 112 4.42 -13.88 4.82
C MET A 112 3.45 -14.75 4.03
N LYS A 113 2.29 -14.19 3.69
CA LYS A 113 1.27 -14.86 2.88
C LYS A 113 1.02 -14.07 1.60
N LEU A 114 1.00 -14.78 0.49
CA LEU A 114 0.66 -14.21 -0.82
C LEU A 114 -0.85 -14.34 -1.03
N ILE A 115 -1.47 -13.27 -1.51
CA ILE A 115 -2.88 -13.20 -1.85
C ILE A 115 -2.96 -12.87 -3.33
N GLU A 116 -3.32 -13.88 -4.12
CA GLU A 116 -3.42 -13.71 -5.57
C GLU A 116 -4.63 -12.83 -5.90
N THR A 117 -4.39 -11.80 -6.69
CA THR A 117 -5.44 -10.94 -7.22
C THR A 117 -5.52 -11.15 -8.74
N GLU A 118 -6.73 -10.99 -9.30
CA GLU A 118 -6.86 -10.95 -10.76
C GLU A 118 -6.04 -9.76 -11.29
N ALA A 119 -5.31 -9.98 -12.39
CA ALA A 119 -4.65 -8.87 -13.06
C ALA A 119 -5.74 -7.89 -13.52
N ALA A 120 -5.64 -6.63 -13.14
CA ALA A 120 -6.55 -5.62 -13.64
C ALA A 120 -6.29 -5.46 -15.14
N ASP A 121 -7.15 -6.06 -15.97
CA ASP A 121 -7.15 -5.86 -17.41
C ASP A 121 -7.50 -4.39 -17.69
N GLY A 122 -6.49 -3.53 -17.72
CA GLY A 122 -6.53 -2.27 -18.46
C GLY A 122 -6.82 -0.96 -17.72
N ALA A 123 -7.19 -0.92 -16.43
CA ALA A 123 -7.31 0.36 -15.73
C ALA A 123 -7.21 0.21 -14.20
N GLY A 124 -6.25 0.92 -13.59
CA GLY A 124 -6.07 0.99 -12.14
C GLY A 124 -4.94 0.12 -11.61
N ARG A 125 -3.68 0.52 -11.84
CA ARG A 125 -2.54 -0.07 -11.14
C ARG A 125 -2.51 0.52 -9.74
N GLU A 126 -2.79 -0.31 -8.73
CA GLU A 126 -2.79 0.09 -7.33
C GLU A 126 -1.46 -0.26 -6.68
N TRP A 127 -1.02 0.61 -5.79
CA TRP A 127 0.12 0.41 -4.90
C TRP A 127 -0.36 0.73 -3.50
N PHE A 128 -0.15 -0.16 -2.54
CA PHE A 128 -0.40 0.20 -1.16
C PHE A 128 0.56 -0.45 -0.18
N VAL A 129 0.79 0.25 0.92
CA VAL A 129 1.35 -0.32 2.14
C VAL A 129 0.49 0.15 3.31
N LEU A 130 0.04 -0.80 4.11
CA LEU A 130 -0.79 -0.59 5.28
C LEU A 130 -0.17 -1.33 6.45
N VAL A 131 -0.04 -0.65 7.57
CA VAL A 131 0.39 -1.23 8.83
C VAL A 131 -0.71 -0.96 9.84
N ASP A 132 -1.28 -2.02 10.41
CA ASP A 132 -2.13 -1.94 11.58
C ASP A 132 -1.48 -2.67 12.75
N SER A 133 -0.96 -1.88 13.69
CA SER A 133 -0.37 -2.36 14.91
C SER A 133 -0.58 -1.37 16.05
N SER A 134 -0.40 -1.82 17.29
CA SER A 134 -0.48 -0.94 18.46
C SER A 134 0.58 0.16 18.50
N THR A 135 1.68 0.02 17.74
CA THR A 135 2.85 0.94 17.79
C THR A 135 3.11 1.70 16.49
N LEU A 136 2.39 1.36 15.42
CA LEU A 136 2.43 2.01 14.13
C LEU A 136 1.11 1.72 13.39
N ARG A 137 0.35 2.78 13.12
CA ARG A 137 -0.82 2.75 12.25
C ARG A 137 -0.63 3.73 11.12
N VAL A 138 -0.49 3.22 9.90
CA VAL A 138 -0.28 4.05 8.73
C VAL A 138 -0.73 3.31 7.48
N ALA A 139 -1.41 4.04 6.61
CA ALA A 139 -1.80 3.63 5.27
C ALA A 139 -1.18 4.61 4.27
N LEU A 140 -0.57 4.07 3.22
CA LEU A 140 -0.24 4.79 2.00
C LEU A 140 -0.82 3.98 0.85
N ILE A 141 -1.75 4.57 0.11
CA ILE A 141 -2.49 3.92 -0.96
C ILE A 141 -2.45 4.82 -2.17
N ALA A 142 -2.11 4.27 -3.33
CA ALA A 142 -1.96 5.01 -4.56
C ALA A 142 -2.56 4.25 -5.74
N ARG A 143 -3.08 5.00 -6.70
CA ARG A 143 -3.51 4.49 -7.99
C ARG A 143 -2.88 5.30 -9.10
N ALA A 144 -2.40 4.62 -10.12
CA ALA A 144 -1.92 5.24 -11.35
C ALA A 144 -3.04 6.04 -12.02
N GLU A 145 -2.76 7.27 -12.42
CA GLU A 145 -3.61 7.99 -13.37
C GLU A 145 -3.32 7.46 -14.78
N ASP A 146 -4.36 7.18 -15.57
CA ASP A 146 -4.18 6.74 -16.96
C ASP A 146 -3.70 7.95 -17.78
N GLU A 147 -2.46 7.87 -18.27
CA GLU A 147 -1.91 8.88 -19.17
C GLU A 147 -2.68 8.84 -20.49
N THR A 148 -3.50 9.86 -20.72
CA THR A 148 -4.02 10.14 -22.06
C THR A 148 -2.83 10.53 -22.93
N GLU A 149 -2.38 9.62 -23.78
CA GLU A 149 -1.41 9.76 -24.87
C GLU A 149 -0.55 11.05 -24.87
N ALA A 150 0.57 11.05 -24.14
CA ALA A 150 1.63 12.03 -24.36
C ALA A 150 3.02 11.45 -24.10
N HIS A 151 3.60 10.91 -25.17
CA HIS A 151 5.03 10.94 -25.50
C HIS A 151 6.03 10.57 -24.39
N GLY A 152 6.46 9.31 -24.42
CA GLY A 152 7.85 8.89 -24.21
C GLY A 152 8.57 9.42 -22.96
N SER A 153 8.39 8.74 -21.82
CA SER A 153 9.42 8.41 -20.81
C SER A 153 8.79 8.31 -19.41
N GLU A 154 8.65 7.07 -18.93
CA GLU A 154 8.81 6.57 -17.55
C GLU A 154 8.14 7.23 -16.31
N ALA A 155 7.55 8.42 -16.37
CA ALA A 155 7.09 9.12 -15.17
C ALA A 155 5.58 9.00 -14.95
N ARG A 156 5.14 7.81 -14.53
CA ARG A 156 3.77 7.62 -14.06
C ARG A 156 3.41 8.60 -12.94
N THR A 157 2.30 9.31 -13.13
CA THR A 157 1.64 10.06 -12.06
C THR A 157 0.68 9.15 -11.29
N TRP A 158 0.72 9.28 -9.96
CA TRP A 158 -0.11 8.55 -9.03
C TRP A 158 -0.99 9.52 -8.28
N ARG A 159 -2.28 9.19 -8.16
CA ARG A 159 -3.15 9.75 -7.13
C ARG A 159 -2.98 8.92 -5.87
N ALA A 160 -2.66 9.57 -4.77
CA ALA A 160 -2.28 8.90 -3.53
C ALA A 160 -2.96 9.51 -2.31
N ILE A 161 -3.05 8.66 -1.30
CA ILE A 161 -3.72 8.87 -0.04
C ILE A 161 -2.76 8.40 1.05
N LYS A 162 -2.54 9.24 2.04
CA LYS A 162 -1.89 8.87 3.29
C LYS A 162 -2.89 9.04 4.43
N SER A 163 -2.95 8.06 5.33
CA SER A 163 -3.63 8.21 6.62
C SER A 163 -2.81 7.56 7.73
N SER A 164 -2.72 8.20 8.88
CA SER A 164 -2.32 7.60 10.15
C SER A 164 -3.43 7.74 11.21
N ASP A 165 -4.66 8.00 10.77
CA ASP A 165 -5.83 7.94 11.63
C ASP A 165 -6.13 6.48 11.99
N PRO A 166 -6.14 6.10 13.28
CA PRO A 166 -6.43 4.73 13.70
C PRO A 166 -7.76 4.19 13.17
N ALA A 167 -8.81 4.99 13.10
CA ALA A 167 -10.11 4.55 12.62
C ALA A 167 -10.06 4.20 11.13
N ILE A 168 -9.47 5.07 10.32
CA ILE A 168 -9.30 4.86 8.88
C ILE A 168 -8.39 3.66 8.60
N VAL A 169 -7.25 3.56 9.31
CA VAL A 169 -6.28 2.46 9.13
C VAL A 169 -6.92 1.11 9.47
N THR A 170 -7.65 1.03 10.59
CA THR A 170 -8.33 -0.21 10.99
C THR A 170 -9.46 -0.58 10.04
N GLU A 171 -10.21 0.40 9.50
CA GLU A 171 -11.24 0.13 8.49
C GLU A 171 -10.63 -0.45 7.20
N LEU A 172 -9.52 0.12 6.72
CA LEU A 172 -8.79 -0.39 5.56
C LEU A 172 -8.20 -1.79 5.81
N ALA A 173 -7.71 -2.06 7.03
CA ALA A 173 -7.20 -3.37 7.41
C ALA A 173 -8.32 -4.41 7.40
N ASN A 174 -9.49 -4.08 7.97
CA ASN A 174 -10.67 -4.95 7.93
C ASN A 174 -11.13 -5.23 6.50
N TYR A 175 -11.05 -4.24 5.60
CA TYR A 175 -11.35 -4.44 4.18
C TYR A 175 -10.36 -5.41 3.51
N ALA A 176 -9.06 -5.30 3.81
CA ALA A 176 -8.04 -6.24 3.32
C ALA A 176 -8.25 -7.67 3.86
N GLU A 177 -8.58 -7.82 5.15
CA GLU A 177 -8.86 -9.11 5.78
C GLU A 177 -10.08 -9.82 5.19
N GLY A 178 -11.13 -9.07 4.84
CA GLY A 178 -12.31 -9.63 4.17
C GLY A 178 -11.98 -10.34 2.84
N LEU A 179 -10.94 -9.90 2.13
CA LEU A 179 -10.44 -10.65 0.97
C LEU A 179 -9.70 -11.92 1.34
N ILE A 180 -8.87 -11.86 2.39
CA ILE A 180 -8.04 -12.98 2.82
C ILE A 180 -8.94 -14.15 3.22
N ASP A 181 -10.03 -13.88 3.94
CA ASP A 181 -11.02 -14.87 4.31
C ASP A 181 -11.74 -15.47 3.09
N THR A 182 -12.09 -14.63 2.11
CA THR A 182 -12.72 -15.09 0.85
C THR A 182 -11.76 -15.97 0.04
N SER A 183 -10.47 -15.62 0.00
CA SER A 183 -9.43 -16.40 -0.67
C SER A 183 -9.16 -17.75 0.02
N LEU A 184 -9.45 -17.89 1.31
CA LEU A 184 -9.34 -19.15 2.05
C LEU A 184 -10.55 -20.07 1.88
N ALA A 185 -11.70 -19.52 1.50
CA ALA A 185 -12.95 -20.25 1.35
C ALA A 185 -13.19 -20.78 -0.08
N ALA A 186 -12.42 -20.29 -1.07
CA ALA A 186 -12.45 -20.72 -2.47
C ALA A 186 -11.46 -21.85 -2.74
#